data_AF-A0A821KWT1-F1
#
_entry.id   AF-A0A821KWT1-F1
#
_cell.length_a   1.000
_cell.length_b   1.000
_cell.length_c   1.000
_cell.angle_alpha   90.00
_cell.angle_beta   90.00
_cell.angle_gamma   90.00
#
_symmetry.space_group_name_H-M   'P 1'
#
loop_
_entity.id
_entity.type
_entity.pdbx_description
1 polymer ?
#
loop_
_entity_poly.entity_id
_entity_poly.type
_entity_poly.pdbx_seq_one_letter_code
_entity_poly.pdbx_strand_id
1 'polypeptide(L)'
;MKKFIYLANFIFILFILNIPSVENVDRSNFKTCEQSSFCRRQRKYKPDRSPFEVDLNSMKIVKNGHLRFLLFSTLKSHIKFKLEIFTLEHNSLRVKINELNPIRKRYEVKYSLDGEPKLVNMNITKSDENNMEVNFGKTSKFLLNAKPFRLDLFTNNIFVMSVNSKNMFNFEYYRKKPESNTTATNNNNEDGMWEETFKTHHDSKPYGPSSIGVDVNFLNFENVYGIPEHADAFSLRSTHDSDPYRLFNVDIFEYDIQNPMALYGSVPYMLAHNSHATVGFFWLNAAEGWVDVN
;
A
#
# COMPACT_ATOMS: atom_id res chain seq x y z
N MET A 1 28.88 -58.70 8.54
CA MET A 1 29.15 -57.25 8.49
C MET A 1 28.23 -56.49 7.52
N LYS A 2 28.27 -56.70 6.20
CA LYS A 2 27.48 -55.91 5.23
C LYS A 2 25.96 -55.87 5.51
N LYS A 3 25.31 -57.02 5.81
CA LYS A 3 23.88 -57.07 6.18
C LYS A 3 23.50 -56.24 7.41
N PHE A 4 24.42 -56.15 8.39
CA PHE A 4 24.21 -55.39 9.62
C PHE A 4 24.28 -53.88 9.36
N ILE A 5 25.16 -53.47 8.45
CA ILE A 5 25.29 -52.08 7.99
C ILE A 5 24.04 -51.65 7.21
N TYR A 6 23.50 -52.51 6.34
CA TYR A 6 22.25 -52.22 5.63
C TYR A 6 21.06 -52.08 6.57
N LEU A 7 20.95 -52.94 7.59
CA LEU A 7 19.88 -52.86 8.58
C LEU A 7 19.99 -51.59 9.44
N ALA A 8 21.21 -51.23 9.88
CA ALA A 8 21.45 -50.00 10.63
C ALA A 8 21.12 -48.75 9.79
N ASN A 9 21.53 -48.71 8.51
CA ASN A 9 21.22 -47.61 7.61
C ASN A 9 19.70 -47.51 7.33
N PHE A 10 19.01 -48.65 7.20
CA PHE A 10 17.56 -48.67 7.00
C PHE A 10 16.80 -48.15 8.24
N ILE A 11 17.22 -48.57 9.45
CA ILE A 11 16.65 -48.07 10.71
C ILE A 11 16.93 -46.57 10.88
N PHE A 12 18.12 -46.10 10.51
CA PHE A 12 18.47 -44.68 10.58
C PHE A 12 17.64 -43.82 9.60
N ILE A 13 17.41 -44.29 8.38
CA ILE A 13 16.53 -43.62 7.41
C ILE A 13 15.08 -43.59 7.92
N LEU A 14 14.57 -44.70 8.46
CA LEU A 14 13.25 -44.74 9.11
C LEU A 14 13.17 -43.78 10.29
N PHE A 15 14.23 -43.63 11.08
CA PHE A 15 14.26 -42.69 12.20
C PHE A 15 14.22 -41.23 11.72
N ILE A 16 14.96 -40.88 10.66
CA ILE A 16 14.91 -39.55 10.04
C ILE A 16 13.52 -39.25 9.46
N LEU A 17 12.89 -40.23 8.82
CA LEU A 17 11.54 -40.09 8.25
C LEU A 17 10.43 -39.94 9.29
N ASN A 18 10.71 -40.26 10.57
CA ASN A 18 9.76 -40.15 11.68
C ASN A 18 10.07 -38.97 12.61
N ILE A 19 10.97 -38.04 12.25
CA ILE A 19 11.14 -36.80 13.01
C ILE A 19 9.86 -35.96 12.81
N PRO A 20 9.04 -35.74 13.85
CA PRO A 20 7.84 -34.92 13.71
C PRO A 20 8.26 -33.49 13.34
N SER A 21 7.61 -32.93 12.31
CA SER A 21 7.71 -31.51 12.03
C SER A 21 7.03 -30.75 13.17
N VAL A 22 7.82 -29.99 13.94
CA VAL A 22 7.26 -29.03 14.90
C VAL A 22 6.86 -27.80 14.10
N GLU A 23 5.56 -27.52 14.02
CA GLU A 23 5.06 -26.26 13.51
C GLU A 23 5.09 -25.23 14.65
N ASN A 24 5.89 -24.18 14.51
CA ASN A 24 5.94 -23.10 15.50
C ASN A 24 4.58 -22.37 15.56
N VAL A 25 3.99 -22.05 14.40
CA VAL A 25 2.72 -21.32 14.32
C VAL A 25 1.73 -22.03 13.41
N ASP A 26 0.47 -22.17 13.85
CA ASP A 26 -0.63 -22.61 12.98
C ASP A 26 -1.02 -21.45 12.03
N ARG A 27 -0.35 -21.42 10.87
CA ARG A 27 -0.57 -20.42 9.82
C ARG A 27 -1.99 -20.40 9.29
N SER A 28 -2.77 -21.49 9.45
CA SER A 28 -4.15 -21.55 8.97
C SER A 28 -5.06 -20.54 9.68
N ASN A 29 -4.70 -20.10 10.90
CA ASN A 29 -5.44 -19.10 11.67
C ASN A 29 -5.30 -17.67 11.12
N PHE A 30 -4.36 -17.43 10.22
CA PHE A 30 -4.03 -16.10 9.74
C PHE A 30 -4.20 -16.03 8.22
N LYS A 31 -5.02 -15.09 7.75
CA LYS A 31 -5.24 -14.91 6.31
C LYS A 31 -3.92 -14.66 5.58
N THR A 32 -3.72 -15.37 4.47
CA THR A 32 -2.79 -14.95 3.41
C THR A 32 -3.37 -13.78 2.61
N CYS A 33 -2.56 -13.14 1.76
CA CYS A 33 -3.07 -12.08 0.88
C CYS A 33 -4.18 -12.60 -0.05
N GLU A 34 -4.06 -13.82 -0.59
CA GLU A 34 -5.09 -14.38 -1.45
C GLU A 34 -6.40 -14.63 -0.70
N GLN A 35 -6.34 -14.91 0.61
CA GLN A 35 -7.53 -15.07 1.46
C GLN A 35 -8.13 -13.74 1.94
N SER A 36 -7.38 -12.63 1.89
CA SER A 36 -7.88 -11.30 2.18
C SER A 36 -8.40 -10.65 0.89
N SER A 37 -9.72 -10.50 0.75
CA SER A 37 -10.31 -10.11 -0.55
C SER A 37 -9.75 -8.81 -1.12
N PHE A 38 -9.52 -7.79 -0.29
CA PHE A 38 -8.99 -6.52 -0.78
C PHE A 38 -7.50 -6.63 -1.15
N CYS A 39 -6.71 -7.41 -0.42
CA CYS A 39 -5.31 -7.67 -0.78
C CYS A 39 -5.25 -8.37 -2.12
N ARG A 40 -6.00 -9.47 -2.29
CA ARG A 40 -6.15 -10.19 -3.56
C ARG A 40 -6.49 -9.26 -4.73
N ARG A 41 -7.48 -8.38 -4.56
CA ARG A 41 -7.88 -7.44 -5.62
C ARG A 41 -6.80 -6.41 -5.94
N GLN A 42 -6.17 -5.82 -4.93
CA GLN A 42 -5.10 -4.83 -5.12
C GLN A 42 -3.85 -5.47 -5.73
N ARG A 43 -3.46 -6.67 -5.30
CA ARG A 43 -2.30 -7.41 -5.84
C ARG A 43 -2.49 -7.84 -7.30
N LYS A 44 -3.74 -8.13 -7.70
CA LYS A 44 -4.14 -8.42 -9.09
C LYS A 44 -4.30 -7.15 -9.95
N TYR A 45 -4.40 -5.96 -9.35
CA TYR A 45 -4.54 -4.70 -10.08
C TYR A 45 -3.21 -4.25 -10.68
N LYS A 46 -3.00 -4.54 -11.96
CA LYS A 46 -1.80 -4.17 -12.73
C LYS A 46 -2.18 -3.63 -14.11
N PRO A 47 -2.76 -2.42 -14.20
CA PRO A 47 -3.18 -1.86 -15.48
C PRO A 47 -1.97 -1.44 -16.31
N ASP A 48 -2.05 -1.59 -17.64
CA ASP A 48 -1.00 -1.11 -18.55
C ASP A 48 -0.79 0.42 -18.43
N ARG A 49 -1.90 1.15 -18.26
CA ARG A 49 -1.91 2.60 -17.99
C ARG A 49 -2.86 2.91 -16.85
N SER A 50 -2.41 3.74 -15.90
CA SER A 50 -3.26 4.20 -14.81
C SER A 50 -4.46 4.96 -15.39
N PRO A 51 -5.71 4.62 -15.01
CA PRO A 51 -6.89 5.32 -15.47
C PRO A 51 -7.12 6.63 -14.72
N PHE A 52 -6.30 6.95 -13.71
CA PHE A 52 -6.50 8.14 -12.90
C PHE A 52 -5.83 9.35 -13.53
N GLU A 53 -6.58 10.44 -13.62
CA GLU A 53 -6.13 11.72 -14.15
C GLU A 53 -6.42 12.85 -13.17
N VAL A 54 -5.56 13.86 -13.17
CA VAL A 54 -5.75 15.11 -12.44
C VAL A 54 -6.18 16.20 -13.40
N ASP A 55 -7.22 16.95 -13.04
CA ASP A 55 -7.61 18.15 -13.77
C ASP A 55 -6.79 19.34 -13.25
N LEU A 56 -5.72 19.72 -13.95
CA LEU A 56 -4.87 20.84 -13.57
C LEU A 56 -5.60 22.19 -13.64
N ASN A 57 -6.62 22.33 -14.49
CA ASN A 57 -7.42 23.57 -14.57
C ASN A 57 -8.32 23.74 -13.34
N SER A 58 -8.60 22.66 -12.61
CA SER A 58 -9.37 22.71 -11.36
C SER A 58 -8.54 23.14 -10.13
N MET A 59 -7.25 23.46 -10.31
CA MET A 59 -6.34 23.82 -9.23
C MET A 59 -6.90 24.98 -8.40
N LYS A 60 -6.89 24.80 -7.09
CA LYS A 60 -7.13 25.85 -6.09
C LYS A 60 -5.95 25.91 -5.13
N ILE A 61 -5.36 27.09 -5.00
CA ILE A 61 -4.44 27.40 -3.90
C ILE A 61 -5.32 27.71 -2.68
N VAL A 62 -5.45 26.76 -1.75
CA VAL A 62 -6.26 26.95 -0.54
C VAL A 62 -5.57 27.92 0.41
N LYS A 63 -4.25 27.80 0.51
CA LYS A 63 -3.31 28.69 1.20
C LYS A 63 -1.91 28.44 0.62
N ASN A 64 -0.94 29.32 0.88
CA ASN A 64 0.43 29.06 0.43
C ASN A 64 0.93 27.73 1.03
N GLY A 65 1.43 26.85 0.17
CA GLY A 65 1.82 25.49 0.50
C GLY A 65 0.69 24.45 0.59
N HIS A 66 -0.54 24.77 0.17
CA HIS A 66 -1.66 23.83 0.09
C HIS A 66 -2.41 23.97 -1.23
N LEU A 67 -2.21 22.99 -2.11
CA LEU A 67 -2.88 22.87 -3.40
C LEU A 67 -4.02 21.85 -3.33
N ARG A 68 -5.10 22.13 -4.05
CA ARG A 68 -6.24 21.22 -4.23
C ARG A 68 -6.57 21.09 -5.70
N PHE A 69 -6.82 19.86 -6.14
CA PHE A 69 -7.21 19.50 -7.50
C PHE A 69 -8.40 18.54 -7.47
N LEU A 70 -9.12 18.46 -8.58
CA LEU A 70 -10.00 17.35 -8.90
C LEU A 70 -9.18 16.22 -9.52
N LEU A 71 -9.41 15.01 -9.04
CA LEU A 71 -8.87 13.76 -9.59
C LEU A 71 -10.06 12.86 -9.97
N PHE A 72 -9.95 12.10 -11.05
CA PHE A 72 -11.00 11.17 -11.48
C PHE A 72 -10.40 9.97 -12.22
N SER A 73 -11.17 8.90 -12.34
CA SER A 73 -10.83 7.77 -13.18
C SER A 73 -11.49 7.94 -14.56
N THR A 74 -10.75 7.76 -15.65
CA THR A 74 -11.29 7.75 -17.02
C THR A 74 -12.31 6.64 -17.24
N LEU A 75 -12.21 5.54 -16.48
CA LEU A 75 -13.17 4.43 -16.50
C LEU A 75 -14.51 4.77 -15.83
N LYS A 76 -14.52 5.73 -14.91
CA LYS A 76 -15.68 6.18 -14.12
C LYS A 76 -15.62 7.69 -13.89
N SER A 77 -15.66 8.46 -14.98
CA SER A 77 -15.39 9.91 -14.97
C SER A 77 -16.37 10.74 -14.10
N HIS A 78 -17.56 10.22 -13.81
CA HIS A 78 -18.54 10.83 -12.91
C HIS A 78 -18.15 10.74 -11.43
N ILE A 79 -17.29 9.79 -11.05
CA ILE A 79 -16.75 9.69 -9.70
C ILE A 79 -15.56 10.66 -9.61
N LYS A 80 -15.72 11.68 -8.75
CA LYS A 80 -14.70 12.70 -8.52
C LYS A 80 -14.06 12.50 -7.15
N PHE A 81 -12.76 12.68 -7.11
CA PHE A 81 -11.94 12.70 -5.92
C PHE A 81 -11.34 14.09 -5.74
N LYS A 82 -11.02 14.42 -4.50
CA LYS A 82 -10.29 15.60 -4.10
C LYS A 82 -8.86 15.17 -3.81
N LEU A 83 -7.92 15.64 -4.63
CA LEU A 83 -6.48 15.52 -4.41
C LEU A 83 -5.99 16.79 -3.72
N GLU A 84 -5.34 16.65 -2.57
CA GLU A 84 -4.72 17.75 -1.83
C GLU A 84 -3.22 17.46 -1.65
N ILE A 85 -2.39 18.43 -2.01
CA ILE A 85 -0.93 18.36 -1.88
C ILE A 85 -0.50 19.50 -0.94
N PHE A 86 0.27 19.16 0.09
CA PHE A 86 0.76 20.09 1.10
C PHE A 86 2.28 20.08 1.10
N THR A 87 2.90 21.24 0.91
CA THR A 87 4.35 21.41 1.06
C THR A 87 4.66 21.78 2.49
N LEU A 88 5.49 20.99 3.15
CA LEU A 88 5.71 21.05 4.60
C LEU A 88 7.15 21.41 4.95
N GLU A 89 7.37 21.80 6.21
CA GLU A 89 8.72 21.93 6.78
C GLU A 89 9.50 20.60 6.69
N HIS A 90 10.82 20.66 6.88
CA HIS A 90 11.71 19.50 6.85
C HIS A 90 11.64 18.71 5.53
N ASN A 91 11.58 19.43 4.40
CA ASN A 91 11.60 18.86 3.04
C ASN A 91 10.51 17.79 2.80
N SER A 92 9.38 17.91 3.49
CA SER A 92 8.31 16.92 3.46
C SER A 92 7.16 17.35 2.53
N LEU A 93 6.51 16.38 1.90
CA LEU A 93 5.34 16.56 1.06
C LEU A 93 4.23 15.63 1.57
N ARG A 94 3.04 16.15 1.84
CA ARG A 94 1.87 15.34 2.20
C ARG A 94 0.90 15.32 1.04
N VAL A 95 0.46 14.13 0.65
CA VAL A 95 -0.57 13.92 -0.38
C VAL A 95 -1.77 13.29 0.28
N LYS A 96 -2.96 13.84 0.04
CA LYS A 96 -4.23 13.33 0.55
C LYS A 96 -5.22 13.21 -0.60
N ILE A 97 -5.77 12.02 -0.77
CA ILE A 97 -6.83 11.76 -1.76
C ILE A 97 -8.05 11.26 -1.01
N ASN A 98 -9.20 11.91 -1.24
CA ASN A 98 -10.47 11.48 -0.68
C ASN A 98 -11.57 11.63 -1.75
N GLU A 99 -12.69 10.93 -1.60
CA GLU A 99 -13.85 11.13 -2.45
C GLU A 99 -14.37 12.57 -2.29
N LEU A 100 -14.75 13.21 -3.40
CA LEU A 100 -15.25 14.58 -3.37
C LEU A 100 -16.62 14.65 -2.69
N ASN A 101 -17.52 13.72 -3.06
CA ASN A 101 -18.89 13.63 -2.56
C ASN A 101 -19.20 12.19 -2.15
N PRO A 102 -18.62 11.68 -1.05
CA PRO A 102 -18.82 10.29 -0.67
C PRO A 102 -20.19 10.09 -0.03
N ILE A 103 -20.77 8.89 -0.22
CA ILE A 103 -22.00 8.48 0.47
C ILE A 103 -21.82 8.32 2.00
N ARG A 104 -20.56 8.24 2.47
CA ARG A 104 -20.17 8.17 3.89
C ARG A 104 -18.74 8.69 4.05
N LYS A 105 -18.40 9.29 5.19
CA LYS A 105 -17.03 9.80 5.40
C LYS A 105 -16.03 8.64 5.50
N ARG A 106 -14.91 8.75 4.78
CA ARG A 106 -13.74 7.87 5.00
C ARG A 106 -13.09 8.19 6.33
N TYR A 107 -12.54 7.16 6.97
CA TYR A 107 -11.78 7.36 8.20
C TYR A 107 -10.51 8.15 7.90
N GLU A 108 -10.19 9.09 8.78
CA GLU A 108 -8.93 9.83 8.78
C GLU A 108 -8.30 9.70 10.16
N VAL A 109 -7.03 9.30 10.20
CA VAL A 109 -6.30 9.07 11.46
C VAL A 109 -6.16 10.38 12.23
N LYS A 110 -6.63 10.41 13.48
CA LYS A 110 -6.75 11.67 14.27
C LYS A 110 -5.61 11.95 15.25
N TYR A 111 -5.01 10.91 15.84
CA TYR A 111 -4.16 11.07 17.04
C TYR A 111 -2.70 10.69 16.83
N SER A 112 -2.32 10.26 15.62
CA SER A 112 -0.94 9.82 15.33
C SER A 112 0.01 10.97 14.98
N LEU A 113 -0.50 12.20 14.83
CA LEU A 113 0.29 13.40 14.56
C LEU A 113 0.28 14.30 15.79
N ASP A 114 1.45 14.81 16.16
CA ASP A 114 1.60 15.85 17.18
C ASP A 114 1.29 17.23 16.56
N GLY A 115 0.00 17.47 16.35
CA GLY A 115 -0.50 18.66 15.66
C GLY A 115 -0.41 18.59 14.13
N GLU A 116 -0.95 19.62 13.47
CA GLU A 116 -0.88 19.71 12.01
C GLU A 116 0.53 20.15 11.55
N PRO A 117 1.16 19.43 10.60
CA PRO A 117 2.45 19.82 10.07
C PRO A 117 2.43 21.23 9.48
N LYS A 118 3.49 22.00 9.77
CA LYS A 118 3.62 23.38 9.32
C LYS A 118 3.86 23.43 7.81
N LEU A 119 3.12 24.31 7.14
CA LEU A 119 3.27 24.55 5.71
C LEU A 119 4.49 25.41 5.43
N VAL A 120 5.13 25.18 4.29
CA VAL A 120 6.16 26.06 3.73
C VAL A 120 5.69 26.68 2.42
N ASN A 121 6.26 27.85 2.10
CA ASN A 121 6.00 28.53 0.85
C ASN A 121 6.39 27.65 -0.34
N MET A 122 5.59 27.76 -1.40
CA MET A 122 5.80 27.08 -2.67
C MET A 122 5.80 28.08 -3.83
N ASN A 123 6.46 27.72 -4.92
CA ASN A 123 6.46 28.47 -6.17
C ASN A 123 6.22 27.53 -7.34
N ILE A 124 5.17 27.78 -8.11
CA ILE A 124 4.86 27.02 -9.33
C ILE A 124 5.79 27.56 -10.43
N THR A 125 6.75 26.73 -10.87
CA THR A 125 7.76 27.14 -11.86
C THR A 125 7.31 26.87 -13.29
N LYS A 126 6.51 25.81 -13.49
CA LYS A 126 5.95 25.43 -14.78
C LYS A 126 4.56 24.84 -14.56
N SER A 127 3.64 25.15 -15.46
CA SER A 127 2.33 24.51 -15.50
C SER A 127 1.82 24.53 -16.93
N ASP A 128 1.45 23.37 -17.43
CA ASP A 128 0.68 23.19 -18.67
C ASP A 128 -0.52 22.28 -18.41
N GLU A 129 -1.16 21.77 -19.45
CA GLU A 129 -2.33 20.90 -19.34
C GLU A 129 -2.03 19.47 -18.83
N ASN A 130 -0.76 19.05 -18.89
CA ASN A 130 -0.30 17.70 -18.58
C ASN A 130 0.65 17.65 -17.38
N ASN A 131 1.38 18.73 -17.09
CA ASN A 131 2.44 18.75 -16.10
C ASN A 131 2.41 20.03 -15.27
N MET A 132 2.73 19.90 -13.98
CA MET A 132 2.96 21.01 -13.08
C MET A 132 4.22 20.78 -12.25
N GLU A 133 5.14 21.74 -12.30
CA GLU A 133 6.39 21.75 -11.52
C GLU A 133 6.27 22.78 -10.39
N VAL A 134 6.57 22.35 -9.16
CA VAL A 134 6.45 23.21 -7.97
C VAL A 134 7.68 23.06 -7.10
N ASN A 135 8.37 24.17 -6.87
CA ASN A 135 9.45 24.28 -5.90
C ASN A 135 8.89 24.61 -4.51
N PHE A 136 9.47 24.04 -3.46
CA PHE A 136 9.09 24.34 -2.09
C PHE A 136 10.26 24.18 -1.12
N GLY A 137 10.20 24.92 -0.01
CA GLY A 137 11.34 25.00 0.91
C GLY A 137 12.59 25.56 0.21
N LYS A 138 13.77 25.07 0.59
CA LYS A 138 15.05 25.54 0.01
C LYS A 138 15.54 24.67 -1.14
N THR A 139 15.25 23.38 -1.10
CA THR A 139 15.93 22.37 -1.93
C THR A 139 14.98 21.40 -2.61
N SER A 140 13.68 21.44 -2.27
CA SER A 140 12.72 20.43 -2.70
C SER A 140 11.86 20.91 -3.88
N LYS A 141 11.51 19.94 -4.72
CA LYS A 141 10.64 20.15 -5.88
C LYS A 141 9.78 18.94 -6.10
N PHE A 142 8.55 19.12 -6.55
CA PHE A 142 7.75 18.03 -7.08
C PHE A 142 7.27 18.32 -8.51
N LEU A 143 7.11 17.27 -9.30
CA LEU A 143 6.47 17.29 -10.61
C LEU A 143 5.19 16.45 -10.52
N LEU A 144 4.06 17.07 -10.81
CA LEU A 144 2.77 16.41 -10.94
C LEU A 144 2.48 16.20 -12.42
N ASN A 145 2.53 14.95 -12.87
CA ASN A 145 2.02 14.54 -14.18
C ASN A 145 0.53 14.22 -14.03
N ALA A 146 -0.30 14.84 -14.86
CA ALA A 146 -1.74 14.81 -14.77
C ALA A 146 -2.36 13.59 -15.46
N LYS A 147 -1.78 13.15 -16.59
CA LYS A 147 -2.39 12.15 -17.49
C LYS A 147 -1.37 11.09 -17.95
N PRO A 148 -1.13 10.02 -17.17
CA PRO A 148 -1.84 9.64 -15.95
C PRO A 148 -1.32 10.34 -14.69
N PHE A 149 -2.11 10.35 -13.63
CA PHE A 149 -1.70 10.84 -12.31
C PHE A 149 -0.39 10.19 -11.86
N ARG A 150 0.66 11.00 -11.66
CA ARG A 150 1.95 10.59 -11.08
C ARG A 150 2.59 11.78 -10.39
N LEU A 151 3.29 11.52 -9.30
CA LEU A 151 3.98 12.57 -8.53
C LEU A 151 5.44 12.18 -8.33
N ASP A 152 6.35 12.96 -8.90
CA ASP A 152 7.79 12.79 -8.77
C ASP A 152 8.38 13.82 -7.80
N LEU A 153 9.22 13.39 -6.88
CA LEU A 153 9.86 14.22 -5.86
C LEU A 153 11.36 14.32 -6.10
N PHE A 154 11.87 15.53 -5.96
CA PHE A 154 13.27 15.86 -6.10
C PHE A 154 13.77 16.61 -4.86
N THR A 155 15.02 16.34 -4.47
CA THR A 155 15.75 17.14 -3.48
C THR A 155 17.13 17.48 -4.03
N ASN A 156 17.55 18.74 -3.96
CA ASN A 156 18.80 19.21 -4.56
C ASN A 156 18.93 18.81 -6.05
N ASN A 157 17.83 18.87 -6.80
CA ASN A 157 17.71 18.38 -8.20
C ASN A 157 17.94 16.88 -8.41
N ILE A 158 18.12 16.09 -7.35
CA ILE A 158 18.19 14.63 -7.42
C ILE A 158 16.78 14.07 -7.36
N PHE A 159 16.43 13.20 -8.30
CA PHE A 159 15.16 12.47 -8.32
C PHE A 159 15.21 11.36 -7.27
N VAL A 160 14.36 11.45 -6.24
CA VAL A 160 14.47 10.59 -5.05
C VAL A 160 13.28 9.64 -4.86
N MET A 161 12.08 10.02 -5.30
CA MET A 161 10.88 9.22 -5.11
C MET A 161 9.86 9.49 -6.21
N SER A 162 9.18 8.46 -6.68
CA SER A 162 7.96 8.59 -7.49
C SER A 162 6.79 7.90 -6.82
N VAL A 163 5.63 8.54 -6.82
CA VAL A 163 4.35 7.96 -6.42
C VAL A 163 3.53 7.70 -7.69
N ASN A 164 3.02 6.48 -7.80
CA ASN A 164 2.27 5.98 -8.97
C ASN A 164 3.08 5.89 -10.28
N SER A 165 4.36 5.54 -10.21
CA SER A 165 5.20 5.30 -11.42
C SER A 165 4.86 4.01 -12.15
N LYS A 166 4.37 3.00 -11.43
CA LYS A 166 4.01 1.67 -11.95
C LYS A 166 2.51 1.55 -12.22
N ASN A 167 1.78 2.66 -12.23
CA ASN A 167 0.35 2.74 -12.51
C ASN A 167 -0.54 1.95 -11.54
N MET A 168 -0.09 1.67 -10.30
CA MET A 168 -0.83 0.83 -9.35
C MET A 168 -1.72 1.63 -8.39
N PHE A 169 -1.85 2.96 -8.57
CA PHE A 169 -2.83 3.73 -7.83
C PHE A 169 -4.23 3.23 -8.15
N ASN A 170 -4.91 2.77 -7.11
CA ASN A 170 -6.26 2.25 -7.19
C ASN A 170 -7.06 2.70 -5.99
N PHE A 171 -8.28 3.17 -6.25
CA PHE A 171 -9.16 3.72 -5.23
C PHE A 171 -10.56 3.14 -5.42
N GLU A 172 -10.95 2.21 -4.54
CA GLU A 172 -12.29 1.66 -4.52
C GLU A 172 -13.25 2.68 -3.89
N TYR A 173 -14.02 3.40 -4.71
CA TYR A 173 -15.00 4.39 -4.24
C TYR A 173 -16.19 3.71 -3.55
N TYR A 174 -16.85 4.43 -2.63
CA TYR A 174 -18.01 3.88 -1.96
C TYR A 174 -19.21 3.72 -2.91
N ARG A 175 -19.81 2.53 -2.89
CA ARG A 175 -20.99 2.20 -3.68
C ARG A 175 -22.05 1.49 -2.84
N LYS A 176 -23.30 1.56 -3.28
CA LYS A 176 -24.38 0.72 -2.75
C LYS A 176 -24.24 -0.70 -3.30
N LYS A 177 -24.74 -1.68 -2.54
CA LYS A 177 -24.84 -3.06 -3.02
C LYS A 177 -25.81 -3.10 -4.21
N PRO A 178 -25.43 -3.68 -5.36
CA PRO A 178 -26.35 -3.89 -6.46
C PRO A 178 -27.56 -4.70 -5.98
N GLU A 179 -28.77 -4.35 -6.41
CA GLU A 179 -29.95 -5.16 -6.12
C GLU A 179 -29.87 -6.48 -6.91
N SER A 180 -30.22 -7.60 -6.27
CA SER A 180 -30.11 -8.98 -6.78
C SER A 180 -31.05 -9.31 -7.97
N ASN A 181 -31.50 -8.31 -8.73
CA ASN A 181 -32.45 -8.47 -9.82
C ASN A 181 -31.76 -8.47 -11.18
N THR A 182 -30.93 -9.49 -11.42
CA THR A 182 -30.70 -10.10 -12.74
C THR A 182 -29.87 -11.35 -12.52
N THR A 183 -30.45 -12.51 -12.85
CA THR A 183 -29.79 -13.81 -13.12
C THR A 183 -28.42 -13.99 -12.49
N ALA A 184 -28.34 -14.88 -11.49
CA ALA A 184 -27.10 -15.48 -11.01
C ALA A 184 -26.35 -16.19 -12.16
N THR A 185 -25.73 -15.42 -13.04
CA THR A 185 -24.52 -15.83 -13.72
C THR A 185 -23.42 -15.62 -12.70
N ASN A 186 -22.65 -16.68 -12.47
CA ASN A 186 -21.41 -16.66 -11.71
C ASN A 186 -20.45 -15.63 -12.33
N ASN A 187 -20.66 -14.34 -12.05
CA ASN A 187 -19.74 -13.29 -12.42
C ASN A 187 -18.62 -13.32 -11.40
N ASN A 188 -17.51 -13.97 -11.76
CA ASN A 188 -16.23 -13.92 -11.04
C ASN A 188 -15.78 -12.49 -10.68
N ASN A 189 -16.38 -11.45 -11.28
CA ASN A 189 -16.11 -10.03 -11.06
C ASN A 189 -16.62 -9.48 -9.71
N GLU A 190 -17.49 -10.18 -8.98
CA GLU A 190 -17.98 -9.74 -7.66
C GLU A 190 -17.36 -10.49 -6.48
N ASP A 191 -16.49 -11.47 -6.75
CA ASP A 191 -15.83 -12.25 -5.71
C ASP A 191 -15.08 -11.35 -4.72
N GLY A 192 -15.37 -11.54 -3.43
CA GLY A 192 -14.79 -10.78 -2.33
C GLY A 192 -15.16 -9.29 -2.31
N MET A 193 -16.11 -8.81 -3.11
CA MET A 193 -16.54 -7.40 -3.08
C MET A 193 -17.47 -7.07 -1.92
N TRP A 194 -18.31 -8.02 -1.52
CA TRP A 194 -19.25 -7.92 -0.41
C TRP A 194 -18.91 -8.96 0.66
N GLU A 195 -19.89 -9.50 1.36
CA GLU A 195 -19.72 -10.40 2.48
C GLU A 195 -18.58 -11.42 2.28
N GLU A 196 -17.78 -11.62 3.33
CA GLU A 196 -16.60 -12.50 3.30
C GLU A 196 -16.59 -13.39 4.55
N THR A 197 -16.27 -14.67 4.39
CA THR A 197 -16.17 -15.61 5.51
C THR A 197 -14.74 -16.12 5.62
N PHE A 198 -14.21 -16.12 6.85
CA PHE A 198 -12.93 -16.74 7.17
C PHE A 198 -13.09 -17.68 8.35
N LYS A 199 -12.84 -18.97 8.12
CA LYS A 199 -13.21 -20.05 9.04
C LYS A 199 -14.69 -19.94 9.40
N THR A 200 -15.02 -19.80 10.68
CA THR A 200 -16.38 -19.69 11.20
C THR A 200 -16.87 -18.25 11.31
N HIS A 201 -16.03 -17.25 10.98
CA HIS A 201 -16.35 -15.83 11.15
C HIS A 201 -16.83 -15.23 9.83
N HIS A 202 -18.01 -14.62 9.88
CA HIS A 202 -18.63 -13.94 8.74
C HIS A 202 -18.54 -12.42 8.90
N ASP A 203 -17.83 -11.75 8.00
CA ASP A 203 -17.85 -10.31 7.83
C ASP A 203 -19.00 -9.93 6.87
N SER A 204 -20.00 -9.22 7.40
CA SER A 204 -21.15 -8.75 6.62
C SER A 204 -20.79 -7.64 5.62
N LYS A 205 -19.61 -7.01 5.77
CA LYS A 205 -19.05 -5.94 4.93
C LYS A 205 -20.12 -5.01 4.34
N PRO A 206 -20.89 -4.28 5.19
CA PRO A 206 -22.06 -3.52 4.77
C PRO A 206 -21.74 -2.38 3.78
N TYR A 207 -20.46 -2.01 3.70
CA TYR A 207 -19.97 -0.91 2.91
C TYR A 207 -19.23 -1.32 1.63
N GLY A 208 -19.12 -2.63 1.40
CA GLY A 208 -18.50 -3.19 0.20
C GLY A 208 -17.01 -2.85 0.06
N PRO A 209 -16.48 -2.82 -1.18
CA PRO A 209 -15.08 -2.54 -1.43
C PRO A 209 -14.76 -1.07 -1.14
N SER A 210 -13.64 -0.83 -0.47
CA SER A 210 -13.20 0.53 -0.09
C SER A 210 -11.70 0.68 0.11
N SER A 211 -10.90 -0.27 -0.39
CA SER A 211 -9.45 -0.23 -0.28
C SER A 211 -8.82 0.86 -1.17
N ILE A 212 -7.63 1.29 -0.78
CA ILE A 212 -6.81 2.26 -1.50
C ILE A 212 -5.41 1.66 -1.59
N GLY A 213 -4.86 1.61 -2.80
CA GLY A 213 -3.51 1.14 -3.09
C GLY A 213 -2.75 2.18 -3.91
N VAL A 214 -1.42 2.20 -3.77
CA VAL A 214 -0.52 3.03 -4.57
C VAL A 214 0.87 2.39 -4.60
N ASP A 215 1.58 2.53 -5.72
CA ASP A 215 3.01 2.22 -5.75
C ASP A 215 3.86 3.42 -5.38
N VAL A 216 4.94 3.15 -4.65
CA VAL A 216 5.99 4.11 -4.35
C VAL A 216 7.30 3.52 -4.84
N ASN A 217 8.04 4.28 -5.63
CA ASN A 217 9.35 3.91 -6.11
C ASN A 217 10.39 4.81 -5.44
N PHE A 218 11.35 4.22 -4.75
CA PHE A 218 12.51 4.91 -4.20
C PHE A 218 13.64 4.83 -5.22
N LEU A 219 14.03 5.98 -5.80
CA LEU A 219 14.94 5.98 -6.95
C LEU A 219 16.40 5.88 -6.49
N ASN A 220 17.14 4.95 -7.08
CA ASN A 220 18.55 4.67 -6.78
C ASN A 220 18.79 4.11 -5.36
N PHE A 221 17.82 3.40 -4.80
CA PHE A 221 17.94 2.68 -3.54
C PHE A 221 17.83 1.18 -3.79
N GLU A 222 18.74 0.40 -3.20
CA GLU A 222 18.74 -1.06 -3.30
C GLU A 222 17.97 -1.72 -2.15
N ASN A 223 17.81 -1.01 -1.03
CA ASN A 223 17.27 -1.55 0.21
C ASN A 223 16.24 -0.58 0.80
N VAL A 224 15.17 -1.16 1.36
CA VAL A 224 14.16 -0.45 2.14
C VAL A 224 14.02 -1.09 3.52
N TYR A 225 13.61 -0.30 4.50
CA TYR A 225 13.59 -0.64 5.92
C TYR A 225 12.28 -0.14 6.55
N GLY A 226 11.95 -0.66 7.73
CA GLY A 226 10.82 -0.18 8.53
C GLY A 226 9.60 -1.09 8.40
N ILE A 227 8.42 -0.49 8.33
CA ILE A 227 7.12 -1.16 8.40
C ILE A 227 7.01 -2.23 9.49
N PRO A 228 7.53 -2.04 10.73
CA PRO A 228 7.41 -3.05 11.78
C PRO A 228 5.94 -3.28 12.15
N GLU A 229 5.57 -4.40 12.77
CA GLU A 229 6.44 -5.40 13.41
C GLU A 229 6.43 -6.76 12.67
N HIS A 230 7.63 -7.24 12.30
CA HIS A 230 7.84 -8.53 11.65
C HIS A 230 9.07 -9.20 12.24
N ALA A 231 9.01 -10.51 12.45
CA ALA A 231 10.17 -11.33 12.83
C ALA A 231 11.01 -11.63 11.58
N ASP A 232 11.59 -10.60 10.97
CA ASP A 232 12.30 -10.70 9.70
C ASP A 232 13.61 -9.88 9.68
N ALA A 233 14.33 -9.91 8.56
CA ALA A 233 15.53 -9.13 8.33
C ALA A 233 15.27 -7.62 8.45
N PHE A 234 16.28 -6.87 8.92
CA PHE A 234 16.19 -5.41 9.04
C PHE A 234 15.99 -4.73 7.68
N SER A 235 16.76 -5.16 6.66
CA SER A 235 16.47 -4.82 5.26
C SER A 235 15.34 -5.73 4.78
N LEU A 236 14.25 -5.13 4.32
CA LEU A 236 13.06 -5.84 3.89
C LEU A 236 13.38 -6.66 2.64
N ARG A 237 12.90 -7.90 2.62
CA ARG A 237 13.11 -8.81 1.49
C ARG A 237 12.09 -8.55 0.39
N SER A 238 12.44 -8.94 -0.83
CA SER A 238 11.48 -8.96 -1.93
C SER A 238 10.32 -9.92 -1.60
N THR A 239 9.10 -9.51 -1.93
CA THR A 239 7.87 -10.29 -1.74
C THR A 239 7.36 -10.91 -3.04
N HIS A 240 8.20 -10.96 -4.08
CA HIS A 240 7.85 -11.51 -5.40
C HIS A 240 7.33 -12.95 -5.31
N ASP A 241 8.04 -13.80 -4.55
CA ASP A 241 7.74 -15.23 -4.39
C ASP A 241 7.08 -15.54 -3.03
N SER A 242 6.56 -14.53 -2.33
CA SER A 242 5.93 -14.69 -1.01
C SER A 242 4.62 -13.90 -0.89
N ASP A 243 4.02 -13.94 0.29
CA ASP A 243 3.00 -12.96 0.67
C ASP A 243 3.65 -11.58 0.92
N PRO A 244 2.89 -10.47 0.77
CA PRO A 244 3.34 -9.14 1.14
C PRO A 244 3.52 -9.01 2.65
N TYR A 245 4.33 -8.04 3.10
CA TYR A 245 4.38 -7.66 4.51
C TYR A 245 3.01 -7.19 4.98
N ARG A 246 2.46 -7.82 6.01
CA ARG A 246 1.14 -7.49 6.55
C ARG A 246 1.28 -6.56 7.74
N LEU A 247 0.48 -5.50 7.77
CA LEU A 247 0.34 -4.56 8.89
C LEU A 247 -1.06 -4.72 9.47
N PHE A 248 -1.17 -5.56 10.49
CA PHE A 248 -2.41 -5.82 11.21
C PHE A 248 -2.10 -6.36 12.59
N ASN A 249 -2.30 -5.54 13.62
CA ASN A 249 -1.99 -5.92 15.00
C ASN A 249 -2.76 -7.18 15.38
N VAL A 250 -2.05 -8.27 15.60
CA VAL A 250 -2.63 -9.58 15.87
C VAL A 250 -1.76 -10.35 16.87
N ASP A 251 -2.41 -11.14 17.71
CA ASP A 251 -1.72 -12.05 18.61
C ASP A 251 -1.35 -13.34 17.86
N ILE A 252 -0.06 -13.53 17.60
CA ILE A 252 0.48 -14.74 16.96
C ILE A 252 1.28 -15.53 17.99
N PHE A 253 0.63 -16.54 18.56
CA PHE A 253 1.28 -17.50 19.45
C PHE A 253 2.41 -18.24 18.71
N GLU A 254 3.58 -18.34 19.36
CA GLU A 254 4.77 -19.04 18.84
C GLU A 254 5.13 -18.63 17.40
N TYR A 255 5.10 -17.31 17.12
CA TYR A 255 5.39 -16.78 15.79
C TYR A 255 6.70 -17.35 15.21
N ASP A 256 6.66 -17.63 13.91
CA ASP A 256 7.83 -18.09 13.18
C ASP A 256 8.72 -16.92 12.74
N ILE A 257 9.97 -17.18 12.41
CA ILE A 257 10.94 -16.16 11.98
C ILE A 257 11.07 -16.10 10.45
N GLN A 258 11.75 -15.08 9.95
CA GLN A 258 12.06 -14.84 8.54
C GLN A 258 10.82 -14.94 7.62
N ASN A 259 9.73 -14.28 8.01
CA ASN A 259 8.50 -14.27 7.20
C ASN A 259 7.72 -12.94 7.36
N PRO A 260 6.82 -12.61 6.41
CA PRO A 260 6.15 -11.32 6.34
C PRO A 260 4.82 -11.23 7.14
N MET A 261 4.52 -12.23 8.00
CA MET A 261 3.28 -12.23 8.79
C MET A 261 3.27 -11.06 9.79
N ALA A 262 2.12 -10.40 9.90
CA ALA A 262 1.92 -9.33 10.89
C ALA A 262 2.13 -9.84 12.32
N LEU A 263 2.65 -8.99 13.21
CA LEU A 263 2.73 -9.27 14.65
C LEU A 263 1.88 -8.26 15.45
N TYR A 264 2.34 -7.86 16.63
CA TYR A 264 1.55 -7.14 17.62
C TYR A 264 1.42 -5.64 17.32
N GLY A 265 2.44 -5.05 16.70
CA GLY A 265 2.48 -3.63 16.31
C GLY A 265 2.47 -3.40 14.80
N SER A 266 1.99 -2.23 14.40
CA SER A 266 2.06 -1.74 13.01
C SER A 266 2.46 -0.28 12.98
N VAL A 267 3.59 0.02 12.34
CA VAL A 267 4.04 1.40 12.06
C VAL A 267 4.24 1.53 10.55
N PRO A 268 3.29 2.13 9.79
CA PRO A 268 3.31 2.16 8.33
C PRO A 268 4.28 3.22 7.77
N TYR A 269 5.54 3.15 8.20
CA TYR A 269 6.63 4.04 7.82
C TYR A 269 7.77 3.23 7.20
N MET A 270 8.12 3.57 5.96
CA MET A 270 9.20 2.94 5.21
C MET A 270 10.31 3.94 4.95
N LEU A 271 11.56 3.47 5.03
CA LEU A 271 12.77 4.24 4.81
C LEU A 271 13.59 3.59 3.69
N ALA A 272 14.23 4.41 2.86
CA ALA A 272 15.25 3.99 1.92
C ALA A 272 16.53 4.79 2.18
N HIS A 273 17.68 4.11 2.22
CA HIS A 273 18.97 4.70 2.56
C HIS A 273 20.08 4.23 1.62
N ASN A 274 20.93 5.16 1.18
CA ASN A 274 22.17 4.89 0.47
C ASN A 274 23.23 5.95 0.84
N SER A 275 24.41 5.91 0.21
CA SER A 275 25.50 6.86 0.47
C SER A 275 25.21 8.32 0.09
N HIS A 276 24.15 8.59 -0.68
CA HIS A 276 23.82 9.91 -1.21
C HIS A 276 22.62 10.56 -0.52
N ALA A 277 21.65 9.79 -0.07
CA ALA A 277 20.38 10.29 0.46
C ALA A 277 19.70 9.30 1.41
N THR A 278 18.77 9.83 2.21
CA THR A 278 17.79 9.06 2.98
C THR A 278 16.41 9.62 2.69
N VAL A 279 15.46 8.75 2.37
CA VAL A 279 14.10 9.15 1.99
C VAL A 279 13.12 8.28 2.75
N GLY A 280 12.02 8.88 3.24
CA GLY A 280 10.97 8.16 3.96
C GLY A 280 9.62 8.32 3.29
N PHE A 281 8.78 7.29 3.41
CA PHE A 281 7.37 7.31 3.04
C PHE A 281 6.53 6.88 4.24
N PHE A 282 5.63 7.75 4.68
CA PHE A 282 4.71 7.47 5.78
C PHE A 282 3.27 7.33 5.27
N TRP A 283 2.75 6.10 5.28
CA TRP A 283 1.38 5.80 4.90
C TRP A 283 0.46 5.94 6.12
N LEU A 284 -0.03 7.16 6.37
CA LEU A 284 -0.91 7.44 7.52
C LEU A 284 -2.31 6.82 7.32
N ASN A 285 -2.42 5.52 7.60
CA ASN A 285 -3.62 4.71 7.53
C ASN A 285 -3.64 3.72 8.70
N ALA A 286 -4.81 3.53 9.32
CA ALA A 286 -4.98 2.67 10.50
C ALA A 286 -5.70 1.34 10.19
N ALA A 287 -6.14 1.13 8.95
CA ALA A 287 -6.75 -0.13 8.53
C ALA A 287 -5.68 -1.21 8.30
N GLU A 288 -6.12 -2.45 8.08
CA GLU A 288 -5.25 -3.53 7.61
C GLU A 288 -4.47 -3.11 6.36
N GLY A 289 -3.14 -3.26 6.40
CA GLY A 289 -2.24 -2.92 5.31
C GLY A 289 -1.48 -4.14 4.80
N TRP A 290 -1.14 -4.11 3.51
CA TRP A 290 -0.27 -5.08 2.86
C TRP A 290 0.73 -4.33 2.00
N VAL A 291 2.02 -4.69 2.09
CA VAL A 291 3.11 -4.01 1.41
C VAL A 291 3.93 -5.01 0.62
N ASP A 292 3.85 -4.93 -0.71
CA ASP A 292 4.75 -5.66 -1.60
C ASP A 292 6.06 -4.86 -1.76
N VAL A 293 7.20 -5.55 -1.67
CA VAL A 293 8.55 -5.01 -1.90
C VAL A 293 9.14 -5.74 -3.11
N ASN A 294 9.64 -5.01 -4.10
CA ASN A 294 10.17 -5.58 -5.35
C ASN A 294 11.55 -5.04 -5.67
#